data_AF-A0A7J3B0T4-F1
#
_entry.id   AF-A0A7J3B0T4-F1
#
_cell.length_a   1.000
_cell.length_b   1.000
_cell.length_c   1.000
_cell.angle_alpha   90.00
_cell.angle_beta   90.00
_cell.angle_gamma   90.00
#
_symmetry.space_group_name_H-M   'P 1'
#
loop_
_entity.id
_entity.type
_entity.pdbx_description
1 polymer ?
#
loop_
_entity_poly.entity_id
_entity_poly.type
_entity_poly.pdbx_seq_one_letter_code
_entity_poly.pdbx_strand_id
1 'polypeptide(L)'
;MVSLVRKFLRRKYFEADIGMSGANAFAADEGCGFIIENESNVRLSISLPRKHIMLVGMEKVLPTMLDAWRAVEVITRYNGYKVSSYVNIVRGPQKDGFGPRELHVIFLDNGRVESSRDPVLKEALLCLRCGACQYLCPVFWIVGGYWGGLKSVYSGGIGVIWEYITGSKEEATKHSFACLLCGRCKEACPMRIDQQKILREIRRRGYSVKAP
;
A
#
# COMPACT_ATOMS: atom_id res chain seq x y z
N MET A 1 -10.48 -13.37 13.59
CA MET A 1 -11.93 -13.08 13.54
C MET A 1 -12.78 -13.75 14.64
N VAL A 2 -13.52 -12.95 15.42
CA VAL A 2 -14.49 -13.38 16.46
C VAL A 2 -15.68 -14.14 15.82
N SER A 3 -16.26 -15.13 16.51
CA SER A 3 -17.22 -16.08 15.89
C SER A 3 -18.48 -15.44 15.29
N LEU A 4 -18.99 -14.36 15.91
CA LEU A 4 -20.15 -13.60 15.43
C LEU A 4 -19.88 -12.96 14.06
N VAL A 5 -18.74 -12.29 13.93
CA VAL A 5 -18.32 -11.64 12.67
C VAL A 5 -18.14 -12.67 11.56
N ARG A 6 -17.61 -13.85 11.90
CA ARG A 6 -17.44 -14.94 10.93
C ARG A 6 -18.76 -15.42 10.35
N LYS A 7 -19.79 -15.64 11.18
CA LYS A 7 -21.12 -16.05 10.71
C LYS A 7 -21.73 -14.99 9.78
N PHE A 8 -21.64 -13.72 10.16
CA PHE A 8 -22.16 -12.62 9.37
C PHE A 8 -21.46 -12.46 8.02
N LEU A 9 -20.11 -12.47 8.00
CA LEU A 9 -19.34 -12.27 6.77
C LEU A 9 -19.41 -13.47 5.84
N ARG A 10 -19.55 -14.70 6.36
CA ARG A 10 -19.56 -15.90 5.52
C ARG A 10 -20.68 -15.86 4.48
N ARG A 11 -21.89 -15.48 4.90
CA ARG A 11 -23.03 -15.29 3.97
C ARG A 11 -22.69 -14.27 2.88
N LYS A 12 -22.13 -13.13 3.26
CA LYS A 12 -21.73 -12.07 2.31
C LYS A 12 -20.69 -12.55 1.28
N TYR A 13 -19.71 -13.36 1.69
CA TYR A 13 -18.72 -13.89 0.76
C TYR A 13 -19.32 -14.82 -0.30
N PHE A 14 -20.33 -15.64 0.07
CA PHE A 14 -20.99 -16.56 -0.86
C PHE A 14 -22.00 -15.86 -1.78
N GLU A 15 -22.66 -14.80 -1.29
CA GLU A 15 -23.66 -14.05 -2.06
C GLU A 15 -23.04 -12.96 -2.96
N ALA A 16 -21.77 -12.59 -2.76
CA ALA A 16 -21.13 -11.54 -3.53
C ALA A 16 -20.87 -11.94 -4.99
N ASP A 17 -21.32 -11.11 -5.93
CA ASP A 17 -21.04 -11.29 -7.36
C ASP A 17 -19.59 -10.99 -7.72
N ILE A 18 -18.99 -10.01 -7.03
CA ILE A 18 -17.67 -9.46 -7.31
C ILE A 18 -16.83 -9.37 -6.03
N GLY A 19 -15.62 -9.91 -6.13
CA GLY A 19 -14.54 -9.75 -5.17
C GLY A 19 -13.63 -8.60 -5.58
N MET A 20 -13.18 -7.80 -4.61
CA MET A 20 -12.19 -6.75 -4.86
C MET A 20 -10.98 -6.92 -3.97
N SER A 21 -9.79 -6.70 -4.53
CA SER A 21 -8.55 -6.65 -3.75
C SER A 21 -7.56 -5.64 -4.33
N GLY A 22 -6.54 -5.31 -3.53
CA GLY A 22 -5.30 -4.79 -4.06
C GLY A 22 -4.29 -5.92 -4.33
N ALA A 23 -3.04 -5.52 -4.55
CA ALA A 23 -1.86 -6.38 -4.48
C ALA A 23 -0.74 -5.72 -3.68
N ASN A 24 0.08 -6.52 -3.00
CA ASN A 24 1.32 -6.08 -2.36
C ASN A 24 2.45 -5.94 -3.39
N ALA A 25 2.50 -6.83 -4.38
CA ALA A 25 3.39 -6.80 -5.52
C ALA A 25 2.69 -7.44 -6.75
N PHE A 26 3.09 -7.07 -7.95
CA PHE A 26 2.59 -7.66 -9.18
C PHE A 26 3.76 -8.00 -10.11
N ALA A 27 3.85 -9.24 -10.58
CA ALA A 27 4.91 -9.70 -11.48
C ALA A 27 4.46 -9.55 -12.93
N ALA A 28 5.21 -8.77 -13.72
CA ALA A 28 4.88 -8.44 -15.09
C ALA A 28 5.09 -9.62 -16.06
N ASP A 29 6.16 -10.39 -15.86
CA ASP A 29 6.49 -11.58 -16.66
C ASP A 29 5.39 -12.66 -16.65
N GLU A 30 4.86 -12.97 -15.47
CA GLU A 30 3.86 -14.01 -15.28
C GLU A 30 2.42 -13.48 -15.26
N GLY A 31 2.25 -12.17 -15.14
CA GLY A 31 0.94 -11.51 -15.03
C GLY A 31 0.20 -11.92 -13.76
N CYS A 32 0.89 -11.97 -12.62
CA CYS A 32 0.32 -12.44 -11.36
C CYS A 32 0.49 -11.45 -10.20
N GLY A 33 -0.53 -11.35 -9.36
CA GLY A 33 -0.56 -10.50 -8.18
C GLY A 33 -0.26 -11.29 -6.91
N PHE A 34 0.57 -10.72 -6.04
CA PHE A 34 0.89 -11.26 -4.72
C PHE A 34 0.12 -10.50 -3.65
N ILE A 35 -0.60 -11.21 -2.80
CA ILE A 35 -1.40 -10.63 -1.72
C ILE A 35 -1.07 -11.34 -0.41
N ILE A 36 -0.65 -10.56 0.58
CA ILE A 36 -0.34 -11.03 1.93
C ILE A 36 -1.60 -10.91 2.79
N GLU A 37 -1.92 -11.95 3.56
CA GLU A 37 -3.02 -11.90 4.53
C GLU A 37 -2.74 -12.76 5.77
N ASN A 38 -3.48 -12.47 6.85
CA ASN A 38 -3.32 -13.14 8.14
C ASN A 38 -4.51 -14.04 8.52
N GLU A 39 -5.70 -13.80 7.95
CA GLU A 39 -6.95 -14.42 8.42
C GLU A 39 -7.74 -15.15 7.34
N SER A 40 -7.16 -15.36 6.15
CA SER A 40 -7.81 -15.97 4.97
C SER A 40 -9.05 -15.21 4.45
N ASN A 41 -9.28 -14.00 4.92
CA ASN A 41 -10.39 -13.15 4.51
C ASN A 41 -10.24 -12.64 3.07
N VAL A 42 -9.03 -12.35 2.61
CA VAL A 42 -8.74 -12.00 1.23
C VAL A 42 -9.00 -13.20 0.33
N ARG A 43 -8.51 -14.40 0.68
CA ARG A 43 -8.78 -15.62 -0.11
C ARG A 43 -10.27 -15.83 -0.32
N LEU A 44 -11.09 -15.66 0.71
CA LEU A 44 -12.55 -15.75 0.61
C LEU A 44 -13.12 -14.67 -0.32
N SER A 45 -12.64 -13.43 -0.21
CA SER A 45 -13.07 -12.31 -1.06
C SER A 45 -12.72 -12.48 -2.53
N ILE A 46 -11.62 -13.18 -2.88
CA ILE A 46 -11.13 -13.24 -4.26
C ILE A 46 -11.41 -14.59 -4.94
N SER A 47 -11.66 -15.66 -4.17
CA SER A 47 -11.85 -17.01 -4.71
C SER A 47 -13.31 -17.45 -4.78
N LEU A 48 -14.19 -16.93 -3.92
CA LEU A 48 -15.60 -17.30 -3.90
C LEU A 48 -16.46 -16.53 -4.92
N PRO A 49 -16.29 -15.20 -5.07
CA PRO A 49 -17.07 -14.46 -6.06
C PRO A 49 -16.73 -14.91 -7.49
N ARG A 50 -17.73 -14.81 -8.39
CA ARG A 50 -17.55 -15.20 -9.80
C ARG A 50 -16.56 -14.29 -10.53
N LYS A 51 -16.39 -13.05 -10.08
CA LYS A 51 -15.47 -12.09 -10.68
C LYS A 51 -14.53 -11.53 -9.62
N HIS A 52 -13.28 -11.30 -9.98
CA HIS A 52 -12.30 -10.63 -9.14
C HIS A 52 -11.75 -9.40 -9.85
N ILE A 53 -11.83 -8.24 -9.19
CA ILE A 53 -11.17 -7.01 -9.61
C ILE A 53 -9.97 -6.77 -8.69
N MET A 54 -8.77 -6.72 -9.29
CA MET A 54 -7.53 -6.42 -8.63
C MET A 54 -7.05 -5.02 -9.01
N LEU A 55 -7.01 -4.10 -8.05
CA LEU A 55 -6.50 -2.74 -8.24
C LEU A 55 -5.04 -2.65 -7.79
N VAL A 56 -4.13 -2.40 -8.73
CA VAL A 56 -2.68 -2.41 -8.49
C VAL A 56 -2.11 -1.04 -8.79
N GLY A 57 -1.46 -0.41 -7.82
CA GLY A 57 -0.69 0.80 -8.11
C GLY A 57 0.49 0.49 -9.03
N MET A 58 0.77 1.35 -10.01
CA MET A 58 1.85 1.11 -10.98
C MET A 58 3.23 0.94 -10.33
N GLU A 59 3.47 1.52 -9.15
CA GLU A 59 4.71 1.39 -8.39
C GLU A 59 4.95 -0.03 -7.83
N LYS A 60 3.91 -0.86 -7.81
CA LYS A 60 3.97 -2.24 -7.31
C LYS A 60 4.21 -3.27 -8.41
N VAL A 61 4.29 -2.84 -9.66
CA VAL A 61 4.59 -3.71 -10.80
C VAL A 61 6.10 -3.92 -10.86
N LEU A 62 6.51 -5.18 -10.77
CA LEU A 62 7.89 -5.61 -10.75
C LEU A 62 8.17 -6.49 -11.97
N PRO A 63 9.42 -6.52 -12.47
CA PRO A 63 9.72 -7.21 -13.72
C PRO A 63 9.45 -8.71 -13.65
N THR A 64 9.90 -9.35 -12.56
CA THR A 64 9.84 -10.81 -12.42
C THR A 64 9.03 -11.28 -11.22
N MET A 65 8.56 -12.53 -11.31
CA MET A 65 7.95 -13.24 -10.18
C MET A 65 8.87 -13.31 -8.96
N LEU A 66 10.18 -13.46 -9.19
CA LEU A 66 11.19 -13.49 -8.13
C LEU A 66 11.32 -12.14 -7.42
N ASP A 67 11.27 -11.04 -8.17
CA ASP A 67 11.30 -9.68 -7.60
C ASP A 67 10.05 -9.42 -6.75
N ALA A 68 8.88 -9.85 -7.23
CA ALA A 68 7.64 -9.77 -6.47
C ALA A 68 7.69 -10.60 -5.18
N TRP A 69 8.26 -11.80 -5.21
CA TRP A 69 8.47 -12.63 -4.02
C TRP A 69 9.41 -11.96 -3.01
N ARG A 70 10.53 -11.39 -3.47
CA ARG A 70 11.47 -10.64 -2.63
C ARG A 70 10.79 -9.46 -1.96
N ALA A 71 9.98 -8.69 -2.69
CA ALA A 71 9.23 -7.58 -2.13
C ALA A 71 8.27 -8.04 -1.02
N VAL A 72 7.53 -9.13 -1.24
CA VAL A 72 6.64 -9.74 -0.25
C VAL A 72 7.40 -10.19 1.00
N GLU A 73 8.54 -10.85 0.83
CA GLU A 73 9.36 -11.32 1.95
C GLU A 73 9.87 -10.14 2.80
N VAL A 74 10.36 -9.07 2.16
CA VAL A 74 10.79 -7.86 2.85
C VAL A 74 9.62 -7.22 3.59
N ILE A 75 8.43 -7.12 2.98
CA ILE A 75 7.24 -6.55 3.62
C ILE A 75 6.93 -7.29 4.93
N THR A 76 6.89 -8.62 4.88
CA THR A 76 6.59 -9.45 6.04
C THR A 76 7.59 -9.26 7.18
N ARG A 77 8.89 -9.35 6.88
CA ARG A 77 9.96 -9.27 7.89
C ARG A 77 10.00 -7.90 8.57
N TYR A 78 9.81 -6.82 7.79
CA TYR A 78 9.85 -5.45 8.31
C TYR A 78 8.53 -5.01 8.98
N ASN A 79 7.45 -5.78 8.82
CA ASN A 79 6.20 -5.59 9.56
C ASN A 79 6.18 -6.35 10.91
N GLY A 80 7.33 -6.84 11.37
CA GLY A 80 7.46 -7.50 12.68
C GLY A 80 7.07 -8.99 12.70
N TYR A 81 6.69 -9.58 11.57
CA TYR A 81 6.40 -11.00 11.45
C TYR A 81 7.65 -11.80 11.05
N LYS A 82 7.86 -12.99 11.63
CA LYS A 82 8.96 -13.89 11.21
C LYS A 82 8.73 -14.48 9.81
N VAL A 83 7.46 -14.75 9.48
CA VAL A 83 6.99 -15.32 8.21
C VAL A 83 5.52 -14.91 8.01
N SER A 84 5.10 -14.77 6.76
CA SER A 84 3.73 -14.43 6.39
C SER A 84 2.81 -15.60 6.70
N SER A 85 1.64 -15.35 7.27
CA SER A 85 0.67 -16.42 7.50
C SER A 85 0.17 -17.01 6.18
N TYR A 86 -0.20 -16.17 5.23
CA TYR A 86 -0.61 -16.58 3.89
C TYR A 86 -0.12 -15.59 2.82
N VAL A 87 0.34 -16.15 1.70
CA VAL A 87 0.60 -15.40 0.47
C VAL A 87 -0.25 -16.02 -0.63
N ASN A 88 -1.18 -15.24 -1.17
CA ASN A 88 -1.97 -15.64 -2.32
C ASN A 88 -1.30 -15.10 -3.58
N ILE A 89 -0.95 -16.01 -4.49
CA ILE A 89 -0.49 -15.69 -5.82
C ILE A 89 -1.68 -15.89 -6.75
N VAL A 90 -2.19 -14.80 -7.30
CA VAL A 90 -3.39 -14.80 -8.13
C VAL A 90 -2.99 -14.58 -9.57
N ARG A 91 -3.33 -15.53 -10.44
CA ARG A 91 -3.02 -15.49 -11.87
C ARG A 91 -4.20 -16.00 -12.67
N GLY A 92 -4.69 -15.16 -13.58
CA GLY A 92 -5.77 -15.49 -14.51
C GLY A 92 -7.08 -15.93 -13.83
N PRO A 93 -8.12 -16.21 -14.64
CA PRO A 93 -9.35 -16.82 -14.15
C PRO A 93 -9.15 -18.31 -13.86
N GLN A 94 -10.10 -18.91 -13.15
CA GLN A 94 -10.11 -20.34 -12.86
C GLN A 94 -10.08 -21.20 -14.14
N LYS A 95 -9.38 -22.33 -14.09
CA LYS A 95 -9.39 -23.36 -15.15
C LYS A 95 -10.22 -24.59 -14.76
N ASP A 96 -10.06 -25.06 -13.52
CA ASP A 96 -10.60 -26.36 -13.07
C ASP A 96 -11.73 -26.22 -12.02
N GLY A 97 -12.50 -25.14 -12.08
CA GLY A 97 -13.69 -24.93 -11.23
C GLY A 97 -13.44 -24.38 -9.82
N PHE A 98 -12.19 -24.02 -9.49
CA PHE A 98 -11.85 -23.31 -8.25
C PHE A 98 -11.32 -21.89 -8.54
N GLY A 99 -12.05 -20.87 -8.09
CA GLY A 99 -11.67 -19.45 -8.20
C GLY A 99 -12.63 -18.60 -9.06
N PRO A 100 -12.27 -17.34 -9.34
CA PRO A 100 -13.12 -16.45 -10.11
C PRO A 100 -13.13 -16.84 -11.59
N ARG A 101 -14.29 -16.74 -12.25
CA ARG A 101 -14.46 -16.94 -13.71
C ARG A 101 -13.84 -15.82 -14.54
N GLU A 102 -13.75 -14.62 -13.97
CA GLU A 102 -13.13 -13.45 -14.60
C GLU A 102 -12.16 -12.81 -13.61
N LEU A 103 -10.97 -12.45 -14.09
CA LEU A 103 -10.00 -11.64 -13.37
C LEU A 103 -9.76 -10.35 -14.15
N HIS A 104 -10.07 -9.20 -13.53
CA HIS A 104 -9.84 -7.87 -14.06
C HIS A 104 -8.71 -7.22 -13.28
N VAL A 105 -7.60 -6.88 -13.94
CA VAL A 105 -6.47 -6.20 -13.31
C VAL A 105 -6.44 -4.74 -13.78
N ILE A 106 -6.52 -3.81 -12.84
CA ILE A 106 -6.50 -2.37 -13.11
C ILE A 106 -5.19 -1.79 -12.58
N PHE A 107 -4.35 -1.30 -13.47
CA PHE A 107 -3.14 -0.56 -13.09
C PHE A 107 -3.48 0.92 -12.87
N LEU A 108 -3.26 1.39 -11.65
CA LEU A 108 -3.60 2.73 -11.23
C LEU A 108 -2.36 3.63 -11.21
N ASP A 109 -2.39 4.67 -12.03
CA ASP A 109 -1.40 5.75 -11.99
C ASP A 109 -1.68 6.69 -10.80
N ASN A 110 -2.73 7.51 -10.87
CA ASN A 110 -3.12 8.46 -9.83
C ASN A 110 -1.94 9.31 -9.30
N GLY A 111 -1.15 9.91 -10.20
CA GLY A 111 -0.01 10.78 -9.87
C GLY A 111 1.35 10.07 -9.73
N ARG A 112 1.41 8.74 -9.91
CA ARG A 112 2.66 7.96 -9.82
C ARG A 112 3.61 8.25 -10.97
N VAL A 113 3.12 8.40 -12.19
CA VAL A 113 3.92 8.72 -13.39
C VAL A 113 4.45 10.15 -13.32
N GLU A 114 3.66 11.11 -12.83
CA GLU A 114 4.16 12.47 -12.55
C GLU A 114 5.27 12.41 -11.50
N SER A 115 5.03 11.72 -10.38
CA SER A 115 5.99 11.60 -9.28
C SER A 115 7.26 10.85 -9.66
N SER A 116 7.21 9.90 -10.61
CA SER A 116 8.40 9.17 -11.06
C SER A 116 9.39 10.06 -11.81
N ARG A 117 8.90 11.14 -12.41
CA ARG A 117 9.70 12.17 -13.09
C ARG A 117 10.24 13.22 -12.14
N ASP A 118 9.67 13.35 -10.94
CA ASP A 118 10.13 14.28 -9.91
C ASP A 118 11.38 13.74 -9.20
N PRO A 119 12.49 14.50 -9.13
CA PRO A 119 13.74 14.02 -8.55
C PRO A 119 13.67 13.72 -7.05
N VAL A 120 12.68 14.28 -6.33
CA VAL A 120 12.47 14.08 -4.89
C VAL A 120 11.32 13.09 -4.64
N LEU A 121 10.16 13.29 -5.28
CA LEU A 121 8.98 12.46 -4.99
C LEU A 121 9.11 11.01 -5.50
N LYS A 122 9.91 10.76 -6.55
CA LYS A 122 10.09 9.41 -7.10
C LYS A 122 10.55 8.38 -6.08
N GLU A 123 11.28 8.81 -5.05
CA GLU A 123 11.78 7.94 -3.99
C GLU A 123 10.64 7.34 -3.16
N ALA A 124 9.50 8.04 -3.05
CA ALA A 124 8.31 7.53 -2.38
C ALA A 124 7.69 6.31 -3.09
N LEU A 125 7.90 6.18 -4.40
CA LEU A 125 7.39 5.06 -5.20
C LEU A 125 8.08 3.74 -4.85
N LEU A 126 9.25 3.76 -4.22
CA LEU A 126 9.92 2.56 -3.70
C LEU A 126 9.21 1.98 -2.47
N CYS A 127 8.23 2.67 -1.89
CA CYS A 127 7.63 2.26 -0.64
C CYS A 127 6.82 0.97 -0.77
N LEU A 128 7.29 -0.09 -0.11
CA LEU A 128 6.63 -1.41 -0.06
C LEU A 128 5.38 -1.47 0.84
N ARG A 129 5.06 -0.38 1.56
CA ARG A 129 3.99 -0.31 2.57
C ARG A 129 4.14 -1.33 3.71
N CYS A 130 5.37 -1.56 4.18
CA CYS A 130 5.64 -2.53 5.26
C CYS A 130 5.34 -2.02 6.70
N GLY A 131 5.07 -0.72 6.89
CA GLY A 131 4.74 -0.16 8.21
C GLY A 131 5.93 0.11 9.14
N ALA A 132 7.14 -0.41 8.87
CA ALA A 132 8.33 -0.24 9.73
C ALA A 132 8.56 1.21 10.21
N CYS A 133 8.43 2.18 9.31
CA CYS A 133 8.62 3.60 9.64
C CYS A 133 7.59 4.16 10.64
N GLN A 134 6.39 3.58 10.71
CA GLN A 134 5.34 4.01 11.63
C GLN A 134 5.65 3.58 13.05
N TYR A 135 6.15 2.35 13.24
CA TYR A 135 6.52 1.81 14.56
C TYR A 135 7.61 2.61 15.28
N LEU A 136 8.43 3.39 14.57
CA LEU A 136 9.49 4.21 15.16
C LEU A 136 9.16 5.69 15.19
N CYS A 137 8.01 6.09 14.65
CA CYS A 137 7.63 7.48 14.54
C CYS A 137 7.04 7.98 15.87
N PRO A 138 7.70 8.88 16.61
CA PRO A 138 7.19 9.35 17.91
C PRO A 138 5.83 10.05 17.78
N VAL A 139 5.57 10.70 16.65
CA VAL A 139 4.28 11.35 16.37
C VAL A 139 3.20 10.30 16.19
N PHE A 140 3.47 9.24 15.42
CA PHE A 140 2.52 8.14 15.20
C PHE A 140 2.15 7.42 16.50
N TRP A 141 3.08 7.30 17.44
CA TRP A 141 2.79 6.73 18.77
C TRP A 141 1.77 7.53 19.58
N ILE A 142 1.73 8.85 19.40
CA ILE A 142 0.84 9.74 20.16
C ILE A 142 -0.52 9.87 19.48
N VAL A 143 -0.54 10.09 18.17
CA VAL A 143 -1.79 10.41 17.44
C VAL A 143 -2.30 9.26 16.57
N GLY A 144 -1.56 8.15 16.46
CA GLY A 144 -1.96 6.97 15.71
C GLY A 144 -2.27 7.26 14.24
N GLY A 145 -3.35 6.64 13.76
CA GLY A 145 -3.81 6.74 12.36
C GLY A 145 -4.21 8.14 11.91
N TYR A 146 -4.37 9.11 12.82
CA TYR A 146 -4.62 10.51 12.45
C TYR A 146 -3.36 11.19 11.87
N TRP A 147 -2.17 10.64 12.15
CA TRP A 147 -0.94 11.08 11.50
C TRP A 147 -0.92 10.59 10.04
N GLY A 148 -0.77 11.50 9.08
CA GLY A 148 -0.84 11.19 7.64
C GLY A 148 -1.99 11.87 6.90
N GLY A 149 -3.00 12.38 7.61
CA GLY A 149 -4.20 12.96 7.00
C GLY A 149 -5.46 12.43 7.68
N LEU A 150 -6.36 13.29 8.18
CA LEU A 150 -7.62 12.82 8.79
C LEU A 150 -8.53 12.10 7.78
N LYS A 151 -8.41 12.45 6.50
CA LYS A 151 -9.12 11.83 5.38
C LYS A 151 -8.22 11.01 4.47
N SER A 152 -6.91 10.93 4.78
CA SER A 152 -5.99 10.16 3.95
C SER A 152 -6.17 8.68 4.22
N VAL A 153 -6.14 7.87 3.17
CA VAL A 153 -6.07 6.42 3.28
C VAL A 153 -4.68 5.93 3.69
N TYR A 154 -3.69 6.83 3.74
CA TYR A 154 -2.32 6.53 4.14
C TYR A 154 -1.98 7.21 5.47
N SER A 155 -1.25 6.49 6.32
CA SER A 155 -0.88 6.96 7.65
C SER A 155 0.64 7.08 7.84
N GLY A 156 1.06 7.83 8.85
CA GLY A 156 2.46 8.13 9.11
C GLY A 156 3.03 9.26 8.26
N GLY A 157 4.34 9.52 8.40
CA GLY A 157 5.04 10.51 7.59
C GLY A 157 5.05 10.14 6.10
N ILE A 158 5.17 8.84 5.79
CA ILE A 158 5.01 8.32 4.44
C ILE A 158 3.58 8.54 3.91
N GLY A 159 2.58 8.53 4.77
CA GLY A 159 1.20 8.80 4.39
C GLY A 159 0.99 10.23 3.91
N VAL A 160 1.60 11.21 4.58
CA VAL A 160 1.61 12.60 4.12
C VAL A 160 2.20 12.73 2.71
N ILE A 161 3.30 12.01 2.43
CA ILE A 161 3.93 12.01 1.12
C ILE A 161 2.98 11.43 0.06
N TRP A 162 2.32 10.30 0.37
CA TRP A 162 1.36 9.70 -0.55
C TRP A 162 0.10 10.55 -0.74
N GLU A 163 -0.37 11.24 0.30
CA GLU A 163 -1.45 12.22 0.19
C GLU A 163 -1.08 13.35 -0.77
N TYR A 164 0.17 13.82 -0.75
CA TYR A 164 0.66 14.83 -1.69
C TYR A 164 0.66 14.34 -3.14
N ILE A 165 0.92 13.05 -3.35
CA ILE A 165 0.99 12.43 -4.69
C ILE A 165 -0.41 12.12 -5.23
N THR A 166 -1.28 11.55 -4.40
CA THR A 166 -2.53 10.92 -4.85
C THR A 166 -3.80 11.66 -4.42
N GLY A 167 -3.67 12.72 -3.63
CA GLY A 167 -4.78 13.40 -2.96
C GLY A 167 -4.54 14.91 -2.84
N SER A 168 -4.87 15.49 -1.68
CA SER A 168 -4.80 16.93 -1.48
C SER A 168 -3.37 17.39 -1.15
N LYS A 169 -2.73 18.07 -2.10
CA LYS A 169 -1.42 18.72 -1.90
C LYS A 169 -1.45 19.74 -0.75
N GLU A 170 -2.57 20.44 -0.55
CA GLU A 170 -2.74 21.42 0.52
C GLU A 170 -2.77 20.74 1.90
N GLU A 171 -3.60 19.71 2.07
CA GLU A 171 -3.71 18.99 3.34
C GLU A 171 -2.42 18.26 3.68
N ALA A 172 -1.79 17.62 2.67
CA ALA A 172 -0.48 17.02 2.83
C ALA A 172 0.58 18.05 3.27
N THR A 173 0.55 19.26 2.69
CA THR A 173 1.45 20.34 3.10
C THR A 173 1.23 20.72 4.55
N LYS A 174 -0.02 20.96 4.98
CA LYS A 174 -0.34 21.30 6.39
C LYS A 174 0.14 20.20 7.33
N HIS A 175 -0.17 18.95 7.00
CA HIS A 175 0.20 17.80 7.83
C HIS A 175 1.71 17.57 7.86
N SER A 176 2.43 17.91 6.79
CA SER A 176 3.89 17.72 6.77
C SER A 176 4.60 18.39 7.94
N PHE A 177 4.06 19.47 8.52
CA PHE A 177 4.64 20.20 9.65
C PHE A 177 4.58 19.45 10.99
N ALA A 178 3.70 18.47 11.15
CA ALA A 178 3.70 17.66 12.37
C ALA A 178 4.85 16.64 12.42
N CYS A 179 5.59 16.43 11.32
CA CYS A 179 6.78 15.61 11.33
C CYS A 179 7.93 16.30 12.08
N LEU A 180 8.52 15.62 13.07
CA LEU A 180 9.71 16.12 13.80
C LEU A 180 11.01 16.08 12.99
N LEU A 181 10.99 15.52 11.77
CA LEU A 181 12.16 15.34 10.93
C LEU A 181 13.34 14.66 11.66
N CYS A 182 13.07 13.63 12.47
CA CYS A 182 14.08 12.97 13.31
C CYS A 182 14.90 11.86 12.62
N GLY A 183 14.48 11.39 11.44
CA GLY A 183 15.26 10.46 10.60
C GLY A 183 15.22 8.99 10.95
N ARG A 184 14.59 8.62 12.07
CA ARG A 184 14.40 7.20 12.45
C ARG A 184 13.72 6.37 11.37
N CYS A 185 12.81 6.97 10.60
CA CYS A 185 12.11 6.29 9.51
C CYS A 185 13.05 5.89 8.35
N LYS A 186 14.10 6.67 8.08
CA LYS A 186 15.08 6.37 7.03
C LYS A 186 15.94 5.16 7.41
N GLU A 187 16.45 5.16 8.64
CA GLU A 187 17.28 4.07 9.19
C GLU A 187 16.55 2.73 9.20
N ALA A 188 15.25 2.74 9.51
CA ALA A 188 14.45 1.53 9.55
C ALA A 188 13.86 1.10 8.20
N CYS A 189 13.93 1.95 7.18
CA CYS A 189 13.34 1.64 5.89
C CYS A 189 14.21 0.62 5.14
N PRO A 190 13.68 -0.54 4.72
CA PRO A 190 14.45 -1.49 3.90
C PRO A 190 14.87 -0.89 2.56
N MET A 191 14.09 0.06 2.06
CA MET A 191 14.33 0.76 0.79
C MET A 191 15.10 2.07 0.99
N ARG A 192 15.52 2.38 2.22
CA ARG A 192 16.29 3.59 2.60
C ARG A 192 15.64 4.92 2.16
N ILE A 193 14.31 4.96 2.07
CA ILE A 193 13.55 6.14 1.66
C ILE A 193 13.76 7.29 2.65
N ASP A 194 14.28 8.41 2.16
CA ASP A 194 14.49 9.63 2.94
C ASP A 194 13.20 10.47 3.04
N GLN A 195 12.30 10.04 3.93
CA GLN A 195 11.04 10.74 4.16
C GLN A 195 11.26 12.18 4.66
N GLN A 196 12.36 12.46 5.38
CA GLN A 196 12.65 13.81 5.88
C GLN A 196 12.90 14.77 4.72
N LYS A 197 13.73 14.37 3.76
CA LYS A 197 14.03 15.14 2.56
C LYS A 197 12.75 15.42 1.77
N ILE A 198 11.93 14.41 1.55
CA ILE A 198 10.67 14.55 0.81
C ILE A 198 9.70 15.48 1.54
N LEU A 199 9.53 15.32 2.85
CA LEU A 199 8.63 16.18 3.64
C LEU A 199 9.11 17.63 3.71
N ARG A 200 10.43 17.88 3.79
CA ARG A 200 10.99 19.24 3.68
C ARG A 200 10.67 19.88 2.33
N GLU A 201 10.78 19.10 1.26
CA GLU A 201 10.46 19.58 -0.08
C GLU A 201 8.97 19.88 -0.23
N ILE A 202 8.09 19.04 0.31
CA ILE A 202 6.64 19.32 0.36
C ILE A 202 6.37 20.64 1.11
N ARG A 203 6.99 20.86 2.29
CA ARG A 203 6.89 22.13 3.02
C ARG A 203 7.33 23.33 2.17
N ARG A 204 8.46 23.21 1.48
CA ARG A 204 9.03 24.26 0.63
C ARG A 204 8.10 24.61 -0.53
N ARG A 205 7.58 23.60 -1.24
CA ARG A 205 6.62 23.77 -2.33
C ARG A 205 5.33 24.43 -1.85
N GLY A 206 4.83 24.01 -0.69
CA GLY A 206 3.66 24.62 -0.06
C GLY A 206 3.83 26.09 0.31
N TYR A 207 5.02 26.48 0.77
CA TYR A 207 5.37 27.89 1.04
C TYR A 207 5.44 28.74 -0.23
N SER A 208 5.82 28.14 -1.37
CA SER A 208 5.98 28.85 -2.65
C SER A 208 4.65 29.30 -3.26
N VAL A 209 3.51 28.95 -2.65
CA VAL A 209 2.15 29.26 -3.14
C VAL A 209 1.51 30.44 -2.38
N LYS A 210 2.19 31.03 -1.40
CA LYS A 210 1.77 32.30 -0.75
C LYS A 210 2.99 33.15 -0.38
N ALA A 211 3.69 33.68 -1.38
CA ALA A 211 4.37 34.96 -1.20
C ALA A 211 3.39 36.04 -1.68
N PRO A 212 2.89 36.93 -0.79
CA PRO A 212 2.26 38.17 -1.25
C PRO A 212 3.25 39.05 -2.02
#